data_AF-A0A938W2Z5-F1
#
_entry.id   AF-A0A938W2Z5-F1
#
_cell.length_a   1.000
_cell.length_b   1.000
_cell.length_c   1.000
_cell.angle_alpha   90.00
_cell.angle_beta   90.00
_cell.angle_gamma   90.00
#
_symmetry.space_group_name_H-M   'P 1'
#
loop_
_entity.id
_entity.type
_entity.pdbx_description
1 polymer ?
#
loop_
_entity_poly.entity_id
_entity_poly.type
_entity_poly.pdbx_seq_one_letter_code
_entity_poly.pdbx_strand_id
1 'polypeptide(L)'
;MTYEEWMEQVPKTIKADPLWSTEAYRKALFLHDLAWEDCERLMHDLRGRELVGQLIGAAGSISANQEEGYGRGFSKDRDYFLRISIGSARETRGWYYRNRRLLPSEVLEHRLNLISEVIALLVTELSKHRRA
;
A
#
# COMPACT_ATOMS: atom_id res chain seq x y z
N MET A 1 -3.73 -7.90 14.05
CA MET A 1 -3.26 -8.84 13.04
C MET A 1 -1.85 -8.44 12.62
N THR A 2 -0.89 -9.34 12.75
CA THR A 2 0.48 -9.16 12.25
C THR A 2 0.55 -9.44 10.75
N TYR A 3 1.67 -9.11 10.12
CA TYR A 3 1.88 -9.41 8.71
C TYR A 3 1.93 -10.93 8.45
N GLU A 4 2.48 -11.70 9.38
CA GLU A 4 2.57 -13.17 9.31
C GLU A 4 1.19 -13.82 9.41
N GLU A 5 0.38 -13.40 10.40
CA GLU A 5 -1.01 -13.86 10.56
C GLU A 5 -1.85 -13.51 9.33
N TRP A 6 -1.64 -12.34 8.75
CA TRP A 6 -2.31 -11.93 7.52
C TRP A 6 -1.89 -12.79 6.33
N MET A 7 -0.57 -13.05 6.18
CA MET A 7 -0.06 -13.87 5.08
C MET A 7 -0.66 -15.28 5.08
N GLU A 8 -0.96 -15.87 6.24
CA GLU A 8 -1.61 -17.18 6.34
C GLU A 8 -3.01 -17.18 5.71
N GLN A 9 -3.75 -16.09 5.86
CA GLN A 9 -5.14 -15.94 5.40
C GLN A 9 -5.25 -15.68 3.89
N VAL A 10 -4.19 -15.20 3.24
CA VAL A 10 -4.23 -14.89 1.80
C VAL A 10 -4.52 -16.16 0.97
N PRO A 11 -5.49 -16.12 0.03
CA PRO A 11 -5.86 -17.26 -0.80
C PRO A 11 -4.69 -17.85 -1.61
N LYS A 12 -4.71 -19.18 -1.80
CA LYS A 12 -3.68 -19.89 -2.58
C LYS A 12 -3.57 -19.40 -4.02
N THR A 13 -4.68 -18.95 -4.61
CA THR A 13 -4.73 -18.40 -5.97
C THR A 13 -3.93 -17.11 -6.09
N ILE A 14 -4.01 -16.22 -5.10
CA ILE A 14 -3.19 -14.99 -5.04
C ILE A 14 -1.72 -15.34 -4.82
N LYS A 15 -1.42 -16.29 -3.92
CA LYS A 15 -0.05 -16.73 -3.63
C LYS A 15 0.65 -17.41 -4.81
N ALA A 16 -0.12 -18.01 -5.72
CA ALA A 16 0.39 -18.69 -6.90
C ALA A 16 0.77 -17.72 -8.03
N ASP A 17 0.29 -16.46 -7.98
CA ASP A 17 0.64 -15.45 -8.97
C ASP A 17 2.11 -15.04 -8.85
N PRO A 18 2.88 -14.96 -9.95
CA PRO A 18 4.28 -14.52 -9.91
C PRO A 18 4.51 -13.17 -9.21
N LEU A 19 3.56 -12.24 -9.27
CA LEU A 19 3.62 -10.95 -8.59
C LEU A 19 3.73 -11.10 -7.07
N TRP A 20 3.23 -12.20 -6.50
CA TRP A 20 3.34 -12.53 -5.07
C TRP A 20 4.79 -12.59 -4.58
N SER A 21 5.74 -12.92 -5.45
CA SER A 21 7.17 -12.90 -5.11
C SER A 21 7.68 -11.49 -4.74
N THR A 22 6.97 -10.44 -5.15
CA THR A 22 7.30 -9.05 -4.86
C THR A 22 6.89 -8.69 -3.43
N GLU A 23 7.87 -8.41 -2.56
CA GLU A 23 7.60 -8.03 -1.17
C GLU A 23 6.78 -6.73 -1.06
N ALA A 24 7.08 -5.73 -1.91
CA ALA A 24 6.32 -4.48 -1.96
C ALA A 24 4.82 -4.70 -2.26
N TYR A 25 4.50 -5.70 -3.08
CA TYR A 25 3.13 -6.04 -3.44
C TYR A 25 2.39 -6.64 -2.24
N ARG A 26 2.99 -7.64 -1.59
CA ARG A 26 2.41 -8.27 -0.40
C ARG A 26 2.16 -7.26 0.72
N LYS A 27 3.13 -6.37 0.98
CA LYS A 27 2.98 -5.32 2.00
C LYS A 27 1.98 -4.24 1.61
N ALA A 28 1.80 -3.96 0.32
CA ALA A 28 0.76 -3.05 -0.16
C ALA A 28 -0.65 -3.62 0.03
N LEU A 29 -0.86 -4.91 -0.25
CA LEU A 29 -2.13 -5.58 0.05
C LEU A 29 -2.43 -5.61 1.56
N PHE A 30 -1.43 -5.96 2.38
CA PHE A 30 -1.58 -5.90 3.84
C PHE A 30 -1.90 -4.48 4.33
N LEU A 31 -1.22 -3.46 3.79
CA LEU A 31 -1.50 -2.07 4.10
C LEU A 31 -2.94 -1.67 3.74
N HIS A 32 -3.48 -2.16 2.62
CA HIS A 32 -4.86 -1.90 2.24
C HIS A 32 -5.85 -2.48 3.25
N ASP A 33 -5.66 -3.73 3.69
CA ASP A 33 -6.54 -4.35 4.71
C ASP A 33 -6.45 -3.61 6.04
N LEU A 34 -5.26 -3.17 6.44
CA LEU A 34 -5.12 -2.32 7.62
C LEU A 34 -5.81 -0.96 7.45
N ALA A 35 -5.74 -0.36 6.27
CA ALA A 35 -6.44 0.89 5.96
C ALA A 35 -7.96 0.71 5.98
N TRP A 36 -8.46 -0.43 5.53
CA TRP A 36 -9.88 -0.79 5.63
C TRP A 36 -10.36 -0.75 7.08
N GLU A 37 -9.67 -1.47 7.97
CA GLU A 37 -9.98 -1.52 9.41
C GLU A 37 -9.86 -0.12 10.06
N ASP A 38 -8.80 0.62 9.72
CA ASP A 38 -8.60 1.97 10.26
C ASP A 38 -9.72 2.93 9.79
N CYS A 39 -10.24 2.75 8.57
CA CYS A 39 -11.33 3.55 8.03
C CYS A 39 -12.62 3.37 8.82
N GLU A 40 -12.93 2.18 9.35
CA GLU A 40 -14.10 1.98 10.23
C GLU A 40 -14.06 2.94 11.42
N ARG A 41 -12.87 3.11 12.02
CA ARG A 41 -12.68 4.05 13.13
C ARG A 41 -12.86 5.50 12.68
N LEU A 42 -12.28 5.87 11.54
CA LEU A 42 -12.37 7.23 10.99
C LEU A 42 -13.82 7.62 10.66
N MET A 43 -14.66 6.67 10.27
CA MET A 43 -16.07 6.93 9.97
C MET A 43 -16.89 7.37 11.19
N HIS A 44 -16.40 7.21 12.42
CA HIS A 44 -17.11 7.71 13.61
C HIS A 44 -17.00 9.24 13.79
N ASP A 45 -16.10 9.92 13.09
CA ASP A 45 -15.94 11.38 13.14
C ASP A 45 -16.29 12.02 11.78
N LEU A 46 -17.05 13.12 11.78
CA LEU A 46 -17.43 13.82 10.55
C LEU A 46 -16.24 14.22 9.69
N ARG A 47 -15.12 14.63 10.31
CA ARG A 47 -13.90 15.03 9.59
C ARG A 47 -13.18 13.82 9.01
N GLY A 48 -13.27 12.67 9.68
CA GLY A 48 -12.70 11.41 9.20
C GLY A 48 -13.45 10.88 7.98
N ARG A 49 -14.79 10.97 7.96
CA ARG A 49 -15.63 10.56 6.82
C ARG A 49 -15.22 11.23 5.51
N GLU A 50 -14.94 12.53 5.55
CA GLU A 50 -14.48 13.29 4.37
C GLU A 50 -13.13 12.80 3.82
N LEU A 51 -12.32 12.12 4.65
CA LEU A 51 -10.98 11.69 4.30
C LEU A 51 -10.87 10.18 4.02
N VAL A 52 -11.83 9.36 4.47
CA VAL A 52 -11.82 7.89 4.31
C VAL A 52 -11.68 7.48 2.85
N GLY A 53 -12.47 8.07 1.95
CA GLY A 53 -12.42 7.74 0.52
C GLY A 53 -11.05 8.02 -0.11
N GLN A 54 -10.39 9.10 0.31
CA GLN A 54 -9.04 9.45 -0.14
C GLN A 54 -7.99 8.47 0.39
N LEU A 55 -8.10 8.07 1.66
CA LEU A 55 -7.18 7.12 2.28
C LEU A 55 -7.27 5.74 1.64
N ILE A 56 -8.47 5.16 1.57
CA ILE A 56 -8.65 3.78 1.06
C ILE A 56 -8.35 3.71 -0.43
N GLY A 57 -8.73 4.72 -1.21
CA GLY A 57 -8.42 4.82 -2.64
C GLY A 57 -6.92 4.91 -2.90
N ALA A 58 -6.21 5.78 -2.17
CA ALA A 58 -4.76 5.90 -2.30
C ALA A 58 -4.03 4.62 -1.88
N ALA A 59 -4.48 3.96 -0.80
CA ALA A 59 -3.88 2.71 -0.32
C ALA A 59 -4.06 1.57 -1.34
N GLY A 60 -5.28 1.38 -1.86
CA GLY A 60 -5.57 0.36 -2.87
C GLY A 60 -4.85 0.59 -4.20
N SER A 61 -4.66 1.86 -4.58
CA SER A 61 -3.92 2.24 -5.78
C SER A 61 -2.46 1.73 -5.76
N ILE A 62 -1.85 1.49 -4.59
CA ILE A 62 -0.46 1.02 -4.50
C ILE A 62 -0.31 -0.39 -5.12
N SER A 63 -1.18 -1.34 -4.74
CA SER A 63 -1.14 -2.71 -5.28
C SER A 63 -1.72 -2.76 -6.69
N ALA A 64 -2.82 -2.04 -6.96
CA ALA A 64 -3.44 -2.00 -8.28
C ALA A 64 -2.47 -1.55 -9.38
N ASN A 65 -1.63 -0.55 -9.12
CA ASN A 65 -0.62 -0.14 -10.09
C ASN A 65 0.54 -1.15 -10.20
N GLN A 66 0.84 -1.95 -9.17
CA GLN A 66 1.80 -3.06 -9.30
C GLN A 66 1.22 -4.18 -10.16
N GLU A 67 -0.05 -4.53 -9.99
CA GLU A 67 -0.79 -5.51 -10.80
C GLU A 67 -0.79 -5.09 -12.28
N GLU A 68 -1.21 -3.85 -12.55
CA GLU A 68 -1.25 -3.29 -13.91
C GLU A 68 0.15 -3.23 -14.51
N GLY A 69 1.14 -2.74 -13.75
CA GLY A 69 2.53 -2.65 -14.19
C GLY A 69 3.16 -4.02 -14.48
N TYR A 70 2.81 -5.06 -13.71
CA TYR A 70 3.29 -6.42 -13.93
C TYR A 70 2.78 -6.99 -15.27
N GLY A 71 1.51 -6.72 -15.61
CA GLY A 71 0.92 -7.11 -16.90
C GLY A 71 1.60 -6.52 -18.14
N ARG A 72 2.44 -5.48 -17.98
CA ARG A 72 3.15 -4.81 -19.09
C ARG A 72 4.59 -5.30 -19.33
N GLY A 73 5.07 -6.28 -18.57
CA GLY A 73 6.42 -6.86 -18.72
C GLY A 73 7.57 -5.89 -18.33
N PHE A 74 8.79 -6.14 -18.80
CA PHE A 74 9.99 -5.32 -18.52
C PHE A 74 10.12 -4.12 -19.48
N SER A 75 9.10 -3.27 -19.52
CA SER A 75 9.02 -2.11 -20.42
C SER A 75 9.08 -0.79 -19.65
N LYS A 76 9.28 0.33 -20.37
CA LYS A 76 9.16 1.70 -19.81
C LYS A 76 7.78 1.95 -19.18
N ASP A 77 6.77 1.18 -19.58
CA ASP A 77 5.42 1.27 -19.05
C ASP A 77 5.33 0.69 -17.63
N ARG A 78 6.06 -0.39 -17.32
CA ARG A 78 6.15 -0.91 -15.93
C ARG A 78 6.77 0.11 -14.98
N ASP A 79 7.79 0.84 -15.43
CA ASP A 79 8.40 1.94 -14.66
C ASP A 79 7.45 3.12 -14.43
N TYR A 80 6.51 3.35 -15.35
CA TYR A 80 5.47 4.35 -15.16
C TYR A 80 4.52 3.94 -14.03
N PHE A 81 4.02 2.70 -14.06
CA PHE A 81 3.13 2.18 -13.01
C PHE A 81 3.81 2.12 -11.63
N LEU A 82 5.09 1.72 -11.56
CA LEU A 82 5.84 1.78 -10.30
C LEU A 82 5.94 3.21 -9.74
N ARG A 83 6.08 4.23 -10.61
CA ARG A 83 6.07 5.64 -10.16
C ARG A 83 4.71 6.04 -9.61
N ILE A 84 3.61 5.56 -10.20
CA ILE A 84 2.26 5.78 -9.66
C ILE A 84 2.09 5.08 -8.32
N SER A 85 2.54 3.83 -8.16
CA SER A 85 2.52 3.12 -6.87
C SER A 85 3.30 3.90 -5.80
N ILE A 86 4.48 4.44 -6.12
CA ILE A 86 5.27 5.28 -5.19
C ILE A 86 4.51 6.56 -4.82
N GLY A 87 3.87 7.22 -5.79
CA GLY A 87 3.04 8.40 -5.56
C GLY A 87 1.88 8.10 -4.61
N SER A 88 1.15 7.02 -4.89
CA SER A 88 0.02 6.55 -4.09
C SER A 88 0.44 6.18 -2.67
N ALA A 89 1.61 5.56 -2.48
CA ALA A 89 2.15 5.24 -1.16
C ALA A 89 2.50 6.51 -0.36
N ARG A 90 3.11 7.51 -1.01
CA ARG A 90 3.41 8.81 -0.38
C ARG A 90 2.13 9.55 0.01
N GLU A 91 1.12 9.51 -0.85
CA GLU A 91 -0.19 10.09 -0.59
C GLU A 91 -0.89 9.40 0.58
N THR A 92 -0.92 8.06 0.59
CA THR A 92 -1.44 7.23 1.70
C THR A 92 -0.80 7.62 3.03
N ARG A 93 0.53 7.78 3.07
CA ARG A 93 1.25 8.26 4.26
C ARG A 93 0.78 9.65 4.71
N GLY A 94 0.54 10.54 3.75
CA GLY A 94 -0.01 11.87 4.00
C GLY A 94 -1.42 11.81 4.58
N TRP A 95 -2.29 10.93 4.07
CA TRP A 95 -3.64 10.74 4.59
C TRP A 95 -3.66 10.22 6.02
N TYR A 96 -2.79 9.26 6.35
CA TYR A 96 -2.62 8.82 7.74
C TYR A 96 -2.18 9.97 8.66
N TYR A 97 -1.19 10.76 8.24
CA TYR A 97 -0.74 11.91 9.03
C TYR A 97 -1.84 12.97 9.24
N ARG A 98 -2.69 13.21 8.24
CA ARG A 98 -3.83 14.13 8.36
C ARG A 98 -4.89 13.58 9.33
N ASN A 99 -5.10 12.27 9.35
CA ASN A 99 -6.03 11.58 10.25
C ASN A 99 -5.46 11.27 11.64
N ARG A 100 -4.20 11.63 11.94
CA ARG A 100 -3.48 11.29 13.20
C ARG A 100 -4.23 11.61 14.51
N ARG A 101 -5.16 12.55 14.49
CA ARG A 101 -5.95 12.94 15.69
C ARG A 101 -7.09 11.97 15.99
N LEU A 102 -7.43 11.10 15.04
CA LEU A 102 -8.55 10.15 15.11
C LEU A 102 -8.08 8.70 15.30
N LEU A 103 -6.77 8.47 15.23
CA LEU A 103 -6.14 7.16 15.36
C LEU A 103 -5.29 7.09 16.65
N PRO A 104 -5.21 5.93 17.32
CA PRO A 104 -4.22 5.70 18.38
C PRO A 104 -2.79 5.92 17.87
N SER A 105 -1.89 6.39 18.74
CA SER A 105 -0.49 6.66 18.42
C SER A 105 0.23 5.44 17.85
N GLU A 106 -0.02 4.28 18.43
CA GLU A 106 0.64 3.01 18.10
C GLU A 106 0.18 2.52 16.72
N VAL A 107 -1.11 2.69 16.42
CA VAL A 107 -1.67 2.40 15.09
C VAL A 107 -1.01 3.31 14.06
N LEU A 108 -1.02 4.63 14.30
CA LEU A 108 -0.42 5.59 13.38
C LEU A 108 1.06 5.29 13.12
N GLU A 109 1.86 5.07 14.17
CA GLU A 109 3.28 4.75 14.06
C GLU A 109 3.51 3.51 13.22
N HIS A 110 2.76 2.43 13.50
CA HIS A 110 2.82 1.21 12.71
C HIS A 110 2.53 1.49 11.22
N ARG A 111 1.46 2.23 10.90
CA ARG A 111 1.13 2.52 9.49
C ARG A 111 2.19 3.36 8.81
N LEU A 112 2.69 4.40 9.48
CA LEU A 112 3.75 5.26 8.92
C LEU A 112 5.05 4.49 8.65
N ASN A 113 5.41 3.55 9.52
CA ASN A 113 6.57 2.68 9.34
C ASN A 113 6.36 1.71 8.16
N LEU A 114 5.23 0.99 8.13
CA LEU A 114 4.90 0.08 7.03
C LEU A 114 4.87 0.79 5.68
N ILE A 115 4.24 1.97 5.59
CA ILE A 115 4.18 2.72 4.32
C ILE A 115 5.57 3.19 3.90
N SER A 116 6.41 3.60 4.85
CA SER A 116 7.79 4.02 4.55
C SER A 116 8.63 2.86 4.03
N GLU A 117 8.43 1.67 4.56
CA GLU A 117 9.02 0.44 4.05
C GLU A 117 8.53 0.11 2.64
N VAL A 118 7.22 0.16 2.38
CA VAL A 118 6.65 -0.03 1.02
C VAL A 118 7.27 0.95 0.03
N ILE A 119 7.40 2.23 0.39
CA ILE A 119 8.06 3.24 -0.46
C ILE A 119 9.52 2.85 -0.74
N ALA A 120 10.27 2.40 0.26
CA ALA A 120 11.66 2.01 0.08
C ALA A 120 11.81 0.80 -0.85
N LEU A 121 10.94 -0.21 -0.71
CA LEU A 121 10.91 -1.38 -1.59
C LEU A 121 10.59 -0.99 -3.03
N LEU A 122 9.56 -0.17 -3.26
CA LEU A 122 9.17 0.29 -4.60
C LEU A 122 10.26 1.15 -5.27
N VAL A 123 10.90 2.06 -4.52
CA VAL A 123 12.01 2.88 -5.03
C VAL A 123 13.22 2.00 -5.39
N THR A 124 13.50 0.98 -4.58
CA THR A 124 14.59 0.03 -4.83
C THR A 124 14.32 -0.77 -6.11
N GLU A 125 13.10 -1.25 -6.30
CA GLU A 125 12.69 -1.97 -7.50
C GLU A 125 12.84 -1.11 -8.76
N LEU A 126 12.29 0.10 -8.74
CA LEU A 126 12.43 1.05 -9.86
C LEU A 126 13.91 1.37 -10.17
N SER A 127 14.75 1.45 -9.15
CA SER A 127 16.19 1.71 -9.31
C SER A 127 16.96 0.50 -9.87
N LYS A 128 16.45 -0.73 -9.71
CA LYS A 128 17.03 -1.92 -10.34
C LYS A 128 16.74 -1.95 -11.84
N HIS A 129 15.53 -1.58 -12.27
CA HIS A 129 15.18 -1.53 -13.69
C HIS A 129 16.02 -0.54 -14.48
N ARG A 130 16.32 0.62 -13.90
CA ARG A 130 17.15 1.64 -14.55
C ARG A 130 18.62 1.25 -14.72
N ARG A 131 19.07 0.20 -14.02
CA ARG A 131 20.45 -0.31 -14.05
C ARG A 131 20.61 -1.57 -14.90
N ALA A 132 19.51 -2.20 -15.30
CA ALA A 132 19.47 -3.36 -16.19
C ALA A 132 19.41 -2.90 -17.65
#